data_AF-A0A0K2H3U0-F1
#
_entry.id   AF-A0A0K2H3U0-F1
#
_cell.length_a   1.000
_cell.length_b   1.000
_cell.length_c   1.000
_cell.angle_alpha   90.00
_cell.angle_beta   90.00
_cell.angle_gamma   90.00
#
_symmetry.space_group_name_H-M   'P 1'
#
loop_
_entity.id
_entity.type
_entity.pdbx_description
1 polymer ?
#
loop_
_entity_poly.entity_id
_entity_poly.type
_entity_poly.pdbx_seq_one_letter_code
_entity_poly.pdbx_strand_id
1 'polypeptide(L)'
;MGKQPRGGGFPSRFGVPGLADALGRRTLSAQRGAMGAMDAFPGSAEYDLVSFGYAAGSPSPLLSSNPRVSPMTAQAAVELGYDSNLANASLPLRAGALLLDGAIYAAAVTFLALLAWVGFGEEPAQAITIAASIAGPLGFYLYRAAGDAIFEGSPGKHMLGLRMSGPHGLPVSARDGLVRNAWLLPSMIPFLGWVVTAGIAGWIGVSALRDPLGRGSHELRSGTRVEEKPDRELGR
;
A
#
# COMPACT_ATOMS: atom_id res chain seq x y z
N MET A 1 59.25 10.20 -42.39
CA MET A 1 60.22 10.71 -41.39
C MET A 1 59.47 10.95 -40.09
N GLY A 2 59.78 10.19 -39.04
CA GLY A 2 59.09 10.24 -37.76
C GLY A 2 59.65 11.26 -36.77
N LYS A 3 58.80 11.62 -35.79
CA LYS A 3 59.14 11.90 -34.38
C LYS A 3 57.84 12.05 -33.56
N GLN A 4 57.65 11.17 -32.59
CA GLN A 4 56.78 11.31 -31.41
C GLN A 4 57.52 12.13 -30.31
N PRO A 5 56.99 12.36 -29.08
CA PRO A 5 55.62 12.60 -28.59
C PRO A 5 55.57 13.77 -27.56
N ARG A 6 54.39 14.03 -26.95
CA ARG A 6 54.11 14.52 -25.56
C ARG A 6 52.60 14.79 -25.49
N GLY A 7 51.77 14.14 -24.68
CA GLY A 7 51.94 13.80 -23.27
C GLY A 7 51.36 14.93 -22.41
N GLY A 8 50.05 15.18 -22.50
CA GLY A 8 49.34 16.21 -21.72
C GLY A 8 48.23 15.58 -20.89
N GLY A 9 48.55 15.29 -19.62
CA GLY A 9 47.62 14.72 -18.65
C GLY A 9 46.58 15.72 -18.16
N PHE A 10 45.36 15.23 -17.99
CA PHE A 10 44.33 15.88 -17.19
C PHE A 10 44.67 15.74 -15.69
N PRO A 11 44.68 16.83 -14.90
CA PRO A 11 44.75 16.72 -13.46
C PRO A 11 43.37 16.40 -12.87
N SER A 12 43.12 15.13 -12.55
CA SER A 12 42.06 14.71 -11.61
C SER A 12 42.58 14.83 -10.18
N ARG A 13 42.49 16.04 -9.60
CA ARG A 13 42.61 16.24 -8.15
C ARG A 13 41.22 16.34 -7.56
N PHE A 14 40.74 15.24 -6.97
CA PHE A 14 39.95 15.15 -5.73
C PHE A 14 39.77 13.66 -5.41
N GLY A 15 40.85 13.00 -5.00
CA GLY A 15 40.80 11.68 -4.40
C GLY A 15 40.63 11.81 -2.89
N VAL A 16 39.47 11.41 -2.37
CA VAL A 16 39.32 11.06 -0.96
C VAL A 16 39.61 9.56 -0.87
N PRO A 17 40.71 9.12 -0.24
CA PRO A 17 40.96 7.70 -0.02
C PRO A 17 40.13 7.22 1.17
N GLY A 18 39.43 6.09 1.05
CA GLY A 18 39.14 5.27 2.22
C GLY A 18 37.68 4.91 2.56
N LEU A 19 36.68 5.17 1.71
CA LEU A 19 35.29 4.73 2.02
C LEU A 19 34.87 3.42 1.34
N ALA A 20 35.39 3.10 0.15
CA ALA A 20 35.05 1.86 -0.56
C ALA A 20 35.73 0.61 0.05
N ASP A 21 36.90 0.81 0.66
CA ASP A 21 37.76 -0.28 1.14
C ASP A 21 37.40 -0.78 2.56
N ALA A 22 36.57 -0.02 3.28
CA ALA A 22 36.03 -0.36 4.59
C ALA A 22 34.71 -1.15 4.51
N LEU A 23 33.95 -1.00 3.41
CA LEU A 23 32.69 -1.72 3.21
C LEU A 23 32.91 -3.11 2.60
N GLY A 24 33.94 -3.30 1.77
CA GLY A 24 34.30 -4.62 1.23
C GLY A 24 34.91 -5.60 2.24
N ARG A 25 35.55 -5.09 3.30
CA ARG A 25 36.18 -5.93 4.34
C ARG A 25 35.23 -6.44 5.42
N ARG A 26 34.06 -5.81 5.61
CA ARG A 26 33.04 -6.26 6.59
C ARG A 26 32.13 -7.37 6.04
N THR A 27 31.94 -7.45 4.74
CA THR A 27 31.11 -8.50 4.10
C THR A 27 31.82 -9.85 4.05
N LEU A 28 33.15 -9.87 3.91
CA LEU A 28 33.93 -11.12 3.85
C LEU A 28 34.22 -11.76 5.23
N SER A 29 34.23 -10.98 6.33
CA SER A 29 34.38 -11.55 7.69
C SER A 29 33.07 -12.12 8.26
N ALA A 30 31.92 -11.55 7.90
CA ALA A 30 30.62 -12.08 8.31
C ALA A 30 30.30 -13.42 7.63
N GLN A 31 30.73 -13.59 6.38
CA GLN A 31 30.50 -14.82 5.61
C GLN A 31 31.42 -15.99 6.01
N ARG A 32 32.56 -15.71 6.67
CA ARG A 32 33.47 -16.75 7.21
C ARG A 32 33.17 -17.15 8.65
N GLY A 33 32.53 -16.28 9.43
CA GLY A 33 32.08 -16.60 10.80
C GLY A 33 30.85 -17.52 10.85
N ALA A 34 30.00 -17.49 9.81
CA ALA A 34 28.79 -18.32 9.73
C ALA A 34 29.05 -19.77 9.29
N MET A 35 30.25 -20.11 8.81
CA MET A 35 30.62 -21.47 8.36
C MET A 35 31.42 -22.27 9.41
N GLY A 36 31.74 -21.68 10.57
CA GLY A 36 32.57 -22.32 11.62
C GLY A 36 31.82 -22.73 12.89
N ALA A 37 30.50 -22.54 12.96
CA ALA A 37 29.71 -22.80 14.16
C ALA A 37 28.70 -23.96 13.97
N MET A 38 29.11 -25.00 13.22
CA MET A 38 28.31 -26.20 12.98
C MET A 38 28.66 -27.39 13.87
N ASP A 39 29.62 -27.27 14.78
CA ASP A 39 29.99 -28.39 15.66
C ASP A 39 30.00 -27.97 17.13
N ALA A 40 29.13 -28.62 17.89
CA ALA A 40 29.06 -28.80 19.35
C ALA A 40 27.87 -28.12 20.06
N PHE A 41 26.81 -28.90 20.31
CA PHE A 41 26.23 -29.10 21.64
C PHE A 41 25.42 -30.41 21.69
N PRO A 42 25.59 -31.26 22.72
CA PRO A 42 24.84 -32.51 22.90
C PRO A 42 23.61 -32.30 23.80
N GLY A 43 22.57 -33.12 23.64
CA GLY A 43 21.50 -33.24 24.64
C GLY A 43 20.10 -33.21 24.05
N SER A 44 19.50 -34.38 23.97
CA SER A 44 18.12 -34.70 23.60
C SER A 44 17.05 -33.93 24.39
N ALA A 45 16.19 -33.23 23.67
CA ALA A 45 14.80 -33.03 24.05
C ALA A 45 13.95 -33.07 22.77
N GLU A 46 13.08 -34.07 22.67
CA GLU A 46 12.06 -34.20 21.63
C GLU A 46 11.25 -32.90 21.54
N TYR A 47 11.43 -32.17 20.44
CA TYR A 47 10.42 -31.26 19.94
C TYR A 47 9.75 -31.96 18.77
N ASP A 48 8.47 -32.28 18.96
CA ASP A 48 7.57 -32.80 17.95
C ASP A 48 7.60 -31.89 16.72
N LEU A 49 8.38 -32.32 15.73
CA LEU A 49 8.36 -31.75 14.39
C LEU A 49 7.05 -32.19 13.75
N VAL A 50 6.03 -31.32 13.83
CA VAL A 50 4.90 -31.38 12.92
C VAL A 50 5.48 -31.26 11.51
N SER A 51 5.48 -32.41 10.83
CA SER A 51 5.98 -32.63 9.49
C SER A 51 5.42 -31.61 8.50
N PHE A 52 6.19 -30.56 8.22
CA PHE A 52 6.03 -29.79 6.98
C PHE A 52 6.67 -30.60 5.86
N GLY A 53 5.86 -31.50 5.29
CA GLY A 53 6.23 -32.24 4.10
C GLY A 53 6.44 -31.30 2.91
N TYR A 54 7.68 -30.88 2.66
CA TYR A 54 8.09 -30.42 1.35
C TYR A 54 8.34 -31.64 0.46
N ALA A 55 7.25 -32.24 -0.02
CA ALA A 55 7.33 -33.17 -1.13
C ALA A 55 7.64 -32.37 -2.40
N ALA A 56 8.74 -32.70 -3.06
CA ALA A 56 9.07 -32.24 -4.40
C ALA A 56 8.02 -32.77 -5.40
N GLY A 57 6.92 -32.04 -5.52
CA GLY A 57 5.88 -32.21 -6.52
C GLY A 57 5.31 -30.82 -6.78
N SER A 58 5.01 -30.50 -8.04
CA SER A 58 4.37 -29.25 -8.43
C SER A 58 3.30 -28.87 -7.41
N PRO A 59 3.32 -27.66 -6.81
CA PRO A 59 2.38 -27.32 -5.76
C PRO A 59 0.97 -27.46 -6.35
N SER A 60 0.21 -28.43 -5.85
CA SER A 60 -1.22 -28.47 -6.11
C SER A 60 -1.78 -27.08 -5.84
N PRO A 61 -2.58 -26.50 -6.74
CA PRO A 61 -3.12 -25.18 -6.51
C PRO A 61 -3.83 -25.17 -5.16
N LEU A 62 -3.47 -24.25 -4.26
CA LEU A 62 -4.21 -24.07 -3.03
C LEU A 62 -5.65 -23.73 -3.44
N LEU A 63 -6.57 -24.63 -3.08
CA LEU A 63 -7.99 -24.46 -3.39
C LEU A 63 -8.60 -23.63 -2.28
N SER A 64 -9.06 -22.43 -2.64
CA SER A 64 -9.92 -21.63 -1.78
C SER A 64 -11.25 -22.35 -1.57
N SER A 65 -11.82 -22.26 -0.36
CA SER A 65 -13.19 -22.71 -0.13
C SER A 65 -14.22 -21.78 -0.77
N ASN A 66 -13.81 -20.58 -1.20
CA ASN A 66 -14.66 -19.58 -1.83
C ASN A 66 -14.56 -19.69 -3.37
N PRO A 67 -15.66 -20.00 -4.08
CA PRO A 67 -15.64 -20.16 -5.54
C PRO A 67 -15.30 -18.86 -6.29
N ARG A 68 -15.37 -17.70 -5.63
CA ARG A 68 -15.01 -16.39 -6.21
C ARG A 68 -13.51 -16.11 -6.17
N VAL A 69 -12.72 -16.98 -5.52
CA VAL A 69 -11.27 -16.83 -5.43
C VAL A 69 -10.60 -17.83 -6.37
N SER A 70 -9.83 -17.31 -7.33
CA SER A 70 -9.06 -18.16 -8.23
C SER A 70 -7.93 -18.88 -7.48
N PRO A 71 -7.47 -20.07 -7.92
CA PRO A 71 -6.36 -20.75 -7.26
C PRO A 71 -5.07 -19.91 -7.22
N MET A 72 -4.82 -19.12 -8.26
CA MET A 72 -3.68 -18.19 -8.31
C MET A 72 -3.81 -17.07 -7.26
N THR A 73 -5.02 -16.53 -7.09
CA THR A 73 -5.31 -15.54 -6.04
C THR A 73 -5.14 -16.15 -4.65
N ALA A 74 -5.61 -17.38 -4.44
CA ALA A 74 -5.49 -18.09 -3.17
C ALA A 74 -4.02 -18.34 -2.81
N GLN A 75 -3.22 -18.81 -3.76
CA GLN A 75 -1.76 -18.99 -3.57
C GLN A 75 -1.07 -17.67 -3.23
N ALA A 76 -1.33 -16.61 -3.99
CA ALA A 76 -0.75 -15.29 -3.74
C ALA A 76 -1.16 -14.71 -2.37
N ALA A 77 -2.39 -14.99 -1.94
CA ALA A 77 -2.87 -14.59 -0.62
C ALA A 77 -2.07 -15.29 0.49
N VAL A 78 -1.90 -16.63 0.40
CA VAL A 78 -1.11 -17.39 1.38
C VAL A 78 0.34 -16.94 1.41
N GLU A 79 0.98 -16.75 0.25
CA GLU A 79 2.37 -16.32 0.15
C GLU A 79 2.60 -14.97 0.86
N LEU A 80 1.62 -14.08 0.80
CA LEU A 80 1.68 -12.75 1.41
C LEU A 80 1.08 -12.68 2.82
N GLY A 81 0.60 -13.81 3.36
CA GLY A 81 0.00 -13.91 4.69
C GLY A 81 -1.42 -13.35 4.81
N TYR A 82 -2.16 -13.24 3.71
CA TYR A 82 -3.59 -12.90 3.72
C TYR A 82 -4.47 -14.15 3.78
N ASP A 83 -5.74 -13.96 4.16
CA ASP A 83 -6.76 -14.99 4.03
C ASP A 83 -7.00 -15.34 2.55
N SER A 84 -6.80 -16.62 2.22
CA SER A 84 -6.98 -17.19 0.88
C SER A 84 -8.45 -17.47 0.52
N ASN A 85 -9.37 -17.31 1.46
CA ASN A 85 -10.81 -17.52 1.25
C ASN A 85 -11.57 -16.24 0.96
N LEU A 86 -10.92 -15.08 1.03
CA LEU A 86 -11.56 -13.80 0.79
C LEU A 86 -11.35 -13.34 -0.66
N ALA A 87 -12.46 -12.96 -1.28
CA ALA A 87 -12.47 -12.42 -2.62
C ALA A 87 -11.88 -11.01 -2.65
N ASN A 88 -11.07 -10.71 -3.66
CA ASN A 88 -10.63 -9.34 -3.89
C ASN A 88 -11.82 -8.50 -4.33
N ALA A 89 -11.88 -7.26 -3.86
CA ALA A 89 -12.91 -6.34 -4.35
C ALA A 89 -12.69 -6.02 -5.83
N SER A 90 -13.75 -6.16 -6.62
CA SER A 90 -13.71 -5.81 -8.05
C SER A 90 -13.43 -4.31 -8.26
N LEU A 91 -12.75 -3.96 -9.36
CA LEU A 91 -12.43 -2.56 -9.67
C LEU A 91 -13.66 -1.62 -9.67
N PRO A 92 -14.84 -2.01 -10.20
CA PRO A 92 -16.04 -1.19 -10.11
C PRO A 92 -16.51 -0.92 -8.68
N LEU A 93 -16.48 -1.92 -7.78
CA LEU A 93 -16.84 -1.71 -6.38
C LEU A 93 -15.87 -0.77 -5.68
N ARG A 94 -14.58 -0.83 -6.02
CA ARG A 94 -13.56 0.05 -5.46
C ARG A 94 -13.72 1.49 -5.94
N ALA A 95 -14.03 1.68 -7.23
CA ALA A 95 -14.37 2.99 -7.78
C ALA A 95 -15.67 3.53 -7.17
N GLY A 96 -16.70 2.69 -7.03
CA GLY A 96 -17.96 3.02 -6.38
C GLY A 96 -17.76 3.46 -4.92
N ALA A 97 -16.91 2.75 -4.17
CA ALA A 97 -16.58 3.13 -2.79
C ALA A 97 -15.91 4.50 -2.74
N LEU A 98 -14.95 4.78 -3.64
CA LEU A 98 -14.31 6.10 -3.74
C LEU A 98 -15.33 7.21 -4.04
N LEU A 99 -16.28 6.97 -4.93
CA LEU A 99 -17.34 7.93 -5.25
C LEU A 99 -18.28 8.17 -4.06
N LEU A 100 -18.69 7.10 -3.36
CA LEU A 100 -19.52 7.21 -2.15
C LEU A 100 -18.79 7.99 -1.05
N ASP A 101 -17.52 7.68 -0.82
CA ASP A 101 -16.68 8.42 0.13
C ASP A 101 -16.58 9.90 -0.24
N GLY A 102 -16.40 10.20 -1.53
CA GLY A 102 -16.40 11.59 -2.02
C GLY A 102 -17.73 12.30 -1.77
N ALA A 103 -18.86 11.63 -2.03
CA ALA A 103 -20.18 12.17 -1.78
C ALA A 103 -20.46 12.40 -0.28
N ILE A 104 -20.10 11.45 0.58
CA ILE A 104 -20.23 11.56 2.04
C ILE A 104 -19.40 12.75 2.56
N TYR A 105 -18.15 12.83 2.12
CA TYR A 105 -17.26 13.91 2.53
C TYR A 105 -17.74 15.28 2.04
N ALA A 106 -18.16 15.38 0.77
CA ALA A 106 -18.71 16.60 0.21
C ALA A 106 -20.00 17.05 0.92
N ALA A 107 -20.87 16.09 1.27
CA ALA A 107 -22.08 16.38 2.05
C ALA A 107 -21.74 16.91 3.45
N ALA A 108 -20.75 16.33 4.13
CA ALA A 108 -20.29 16.82 5.44
C ALA A 108 -19.71 18.24 5.37
N VAL A 109 -18.86 18.52 4.38
CA VAL A 109 -18.30 19.87 4.17
C VAL A 109 -19.40 20.89 3.84
N THR A 110 -20.34 20.52 2.95
CA THR A 110 -21.47 21.39 2.59
C THR A 110 -22.36 21.67 3.80
N PHE A 111 -22.63 20.64 4.62
CA PHE A 111 -23.39 20.79 5.84
C PHE A 111 -22.73 21.76 6.83
N LEU A 112 -21.41 21.68 7.02
CA LEU A 112 -20.67 22.62 7.87
C LEU A 112 -20.71 24.05 7.33
N ALA A 113 -20.59 24.24 6.02
CA ALA A 113 -20.73 25.55 5.39
C ALA A 113 -22.13 26.14 5.59
N LEU A 114 -23.19 25.31 5.49
CA LEU A 114 -24.57 25.72 5.76
C LEU A 114 -24.79 26.10 7.23
N LEU A 115 -24.24 25.33 8.17
CA LEU A 115 -24.31 25.68 9.59
C LEU A 115 -23.61 27.02 9.87
N ALA A 116 -22.48 27.28 9.23
CA ALA A 116 -21.79 28.54 9.37
C ALA A 116 -22.57 29.72 8.79
N TRP A 117 -23.23 29.51 7.64
CA TRP A 117 -24.11 30.49 7.04
C TRP A 117 -25.26 30.87 7.98
N VAL A 118 -25.94 29.87 8.54
CA VAL A 118 -27.09 30.07 9.44
C VAL A 118 -26.65 30.71 10.77
N GLY A 119 -25.49 30.30 11.31
CA GLY A 119 -25.04 30.72 12.64
C GLY A 119 -24.26 32.03 12.66
N PHE A 120 -23.50 32.34 11.60
CA PHE A 120 -22.53 33.45 11.59
C PHE A 120 -22.70 34.41 10.40
N GLY A 121 -23.64 34.14 9.48
CA GLY A 121 -23.89 34.97 8.30
C GLY A 121 -22.99 34.63 7.11
N GLU A 122 -23.06 35.47 6.07
CA GLU A 122 -22.49 35.19 4.75
C GLU A 122 -20.95 35.22 4.73
N GLU A 123 -20.31 36.24 5.31
CA GLU A 123 -18.85 36.38 5.26
C GLU A 123 -18.09 35.16 5.82
N PRO A 124 -18.41 34.65 7.03
CA PRO A 124 -17.76 33.44 7.55
C PRO A 124 -18.04 32.19 6.71
N ALA A 125 -19.24 32.06 6.15
CA ALA A 125 -19.60 30.92 5.30
C ALA A 125 -18.83 30.93 3.97
N GLN A 126 -18.63 32.12 3.38
CA GLN A 126 -17.78 32.28 2.20
C GLN A 126 -16.32 31.91 2.52
N ALA A 127 -15.78 32.37 3.66
CA ALA A 127 -14.42 32.02 4.09
C ALA A 127 -14.25 30.50 4.27
N ILE A 128 -15.21 29.82 4.88
CA ILE A 128 -15.21 28.36 5.04
C ILE A 128 -15.28 27.66 3.69
N THR A 129 -16.10 28.14 2.77
CA THR A 129 -16.23 27.55 1.43
C THR A 129 -14.93 27.68 0.64
N ILE A 130 -14.29 28.85 0.69
CA ILE A 130 -12.97 29.09 0.08
C ILE A 130 -11.92 28.19 0.73
N ALA A 131 -11.86 28.16 2.07
CA ALA A 131 -10.93 27.30 2.80
C ALA A 131 -11.14 25.82 2.46
N ALA A 132 -12.39 25.35 2.36
CA ALA A 132 -12.73 23.99 1.97
C ALA A 132 -12.35 23.67 0.52
N SER A 133 -12.37 24.65 -0.40
CA SER A 133 -11.94 24.40 -1.78
C SER A 133 -10.43 24.12 -1.90
N ILE A 134 -9.62 24.65 -0.96
CA ILE A 134 -8.16 24.50 -0.94
C ILE A 134 -7.75 23.35 -0.01
N ALA A 135 -8.29 23.31 1.20
CA ALA A 135 -7.97 22.32 2.24
C ALA A 135 -8.84 21.06 2.18
N GLY A 136 -9.97 21.09 1.47
CA GLY A 136 -10.86 19.93 1.29
C GLY A 136 -10.17 18.68 0.78
N PRO A 137 -9.30 18.77 -0.25
CA PRO A 137 -8.46 17.65 -0.67
C PRO A 137 -7.62 17.03 0.45
N LEU A 138 -7.01 17.86 1.30
CA LEU A 138 -6.24 17.39 2.46
C LEU A 138 -7.16 16.72 3.48
N GLY A 139 -8.32 17.31 3.77
CA GLY A 139 -9.30 16.71 4.67
C GLY A 139 -9.87 15.39 4.13
N PHE A 140 -10.09 15.26 2.81
CA PHE A 140 -10.52 14.02 2.18
C PHE A 140 -9.44 12.94 2.24
N TYR A 141 -8.19 13.32 2.03
CA TYR A 141 -7.03 12.44 2.24
C TYR A 141 -6.99 11.88 3.66
N LEU A 142 -7.12 12.75 4.67
CA LEU A 142 -7.13 12.35 6.09
C LEU A 142 -8.35 11.50 6.44
N TYR A 143 -9.54 11.86 5.94
CA TYR A 143 -10.77 11.09 6.09
C TYR A 143 -10.58 9.64 5.62
N ARG A 144 -9.97 9.44 4.45
CA ARG A 144 -9.72 8.10 3.91
C ARG A 144 -8.63 7.35 4.67
N ALA A 145 -7.54 8.02 5.02
CA ALA A 145 -6.46 7.41 5.79
C ALA A 145 -6.93 6.95 7.18
N ALA A 146 -7.74 7.77 7.86
CA ALA A 146 -8.38 7.42 9.12
C ALA A 146 -9.38 6.28 8.95
N GLY A 147 -10.18 6.31 7.87
CA GLY A 147 -11.06 5.21 7.48
C GLY A 147 -10.35 3.87 7.44
N ASP A 148 -9.26 3.82 6.69
CA ASP A 148 -8.49 2.59 6.53
C ASP A 148 -7.88 2.11 7.86
N ALA A 149 -7.33 3.02 8.68
CA ALA A 149 -6.61 2.65 9.90
C ALA A 149 -7.49 2.37 11.13
N ILE A 150 -8.66 3.01 11.23
CA ILE A 150 -9.53 2.94 12.41
C ILE A 150 -10.68 1.97 12.18
N PHE A 151 -11.25 1.98 10.97
CA PHE A 151 -12.49 1.25 10.67
C PHE A 151 -12.27 0.05 9.74
N GLU A 152 -11.03 -0.27 9.38
CA GLU A 152 -10.71 -1.31 8.39
C GLU A 152 -11.35 -1.00 7.02
N GLY A 153 -11.48 0.28 6.68
CA GLY A 153 -12.13 0.72 5.46
C GLY A 153 -12.77 2.09 5.62
N SER A 154 -12.88 2.81 4.52
CA SER A 154 -13.65 4.06 4.52
C SER A 154 -15.16 3.75 4.57
N PRO A 155 -16.01 4.67 5.07
CA PRO A 155 -17.45 4.45 5.15
C PRO A 155 -18.09 3.96 3.85
N GLY A 156 -17.72 4.50 2.69
CA GLY A 156 -18.20 4.04 1.38
C GLY A 156 -17.78 2.60 1.04
N LYS A 157 -16.60 2.15 1.51
CA LYS A 157 -16.19 0.73 1.38
C LYS A 157 -17.13 -0.16 2.20
N HIS A 158 -17.43 0.22 3.44
CA HIS A 158 -18.35 -0.56 4.28
C HIS A 158 -19.76 -0.64 3.71
N MET A 159 -20.27 0.47 3.16
CA MET A 159 -21.58 0.49 2.49
C MET A 159 -21.66 -0.47 1.30
N LEU A 160 -20.54 -0.75 0.65
CA LEU A 160 -20.43 -1.71 -0.45
C LEU A 160 -19.98 -3.11 0.00
N GLY A 161 -19.98 -3.38 1.30
CA GLY A 161 -19.57 -4.68 1.84
C GLY A 161 -18.09 -4.99 1.64
N LEU A 162 -17.25 -3.96 1.56
CA LEU A 162 -15.80 -4.10 1.45
C LEU A 162 -15.13 -3.87 2.80
N ARG A 163 -13.93 -4.42 2.95
CA ARG A 163 -13.02 -4.16 4.06
C ARG A 163 -11.58 -4.09 3.58
N MET A 164 -10.71 -3.63 4.47
CA MET A 164 -9.31 -3.38 4.23
C MET A 164 -8.46 -4.17 5.21
N SER A 165 -7.52 -4.96 4.69
CA SER A 165 -6.47 -5.59 5.47
C SER A 165 -5.13 -4.92 5.20
N GLY A 166 -4.35 -4.78 6.26
CA GLY A 166 -2.95 -4.36 6.24
C GLY A 166 -2.00 -5.50 5.87
N PRO A 167 -0.68 -5.28 5.97
CA PRO A 167 0.32 -6.30 5.68
C PRO A 167 0.06 -7.59 6.46
N HIS A 168 0.13 -8.73 5.77
CA HIS A 168 -0.07 -10.06 6.37
C HIS A 168 -1.44 -10.24 7.06
N GLY A 169 -2.48 -9.58 6.54
CA GLY A 169 -3.84 -9.69 7.09
C GLY A 169 -4.05 -8.95 8.41
N LEU A 170 -3.06 -8.20 8.89
CA LEU A 170 -3.18 -7.39 10.12
C LEU A 170 -4.05 -6.15 9.89
N PRO A 171 -4.54 -5.47 10.94
CA PRO A 171 -5.17 -4.17 10.80
C PRO A 171 -4.25 -3.16 10.11
N VAL A 172 -4.82 -2.26 9.31
CA VAL A 172 -4.04 -1.24 8.60
C VAL A 172 -3.43 -0.26 9.61
N SER A 173 -2.11 -0.09 9.58
CA SER A 173 -1.47 0.91 10.43
C SER A 173 -1.81 2.34 9.97
N ALA A 174 -1.76 3.31 10.88
CA ALA A 174 -1.96 4.72 10.52
C ALA A 174 -1.00 5.18 9.40
N ARG A 175 0.26 4.72 9.46
CA ARG A 175 1.26 5.00 8.42
C ARG A 175 0.84 4.43 7.08
N ASP A 176 0.38 3.19 7.04
CA ASP A 176 0.02 2.52 5.79
C ASP A 176 -1.24 3.13 5.18
N GLY A 177 -2.21 3.55 6.01
CA GLY A 177 -3.38 4.33 5.57
C GLY A 177 -2.97 5.65 4.92
N LEU A 178 -2.02 6.38 5.51
CA LEU A 178 -1.48 7.64 4.96
C LEU A 178 -0.71 7.41 3.66
N VAL A 179 0.18 6.41 3.60
CA VAL A 179 0.99 6.11 2.41
C VAL A 179 0.10 5.66 1.25
N ARG A 180 -0.89 4.80 1.54
CA ARG A 180 -1.84 4.29 0.55
C ARG A 180 -2.66 5.40 -0.08
N ASN A 181 -3.13 6.38 0.69
CA ASN A 181 -3.99 7.45 0.18
C ASN A 181 -3.22 8.65 -0.39
N ALA A 182 -1.88 8.65 -0.33
CA ALA A 182 -1.04 9.80 -0.71
C ALA A 182 -1.22 10.25 -2.17
N TRP A 183 -1.75 9.39 -3.04
CA TRP A 183 -2.08 9.74 -4.43
C TRP A 183 -3.18 10.80 -4.56
N LEU A 184 -3.90 11.11 -3.47
CA LEU A 184 -4.87 12.20 -3.41
C LEU A 184 -4.21 13.57 -3.22
N LEU A 185 -3.00 13.64 -2.65
CA LEU A 185 -2.35 14.91 -2.31
C LEU A 185 -2.11 15.86 -3.49
N PRO A 186 -1.85 15.41 -4.74
CA PRO A 186 -1.77 16.31 -5.87
C PRO A 186 -3.01 17.19 -6.04
N SER A 187 -4.21 16.72 -5.67
CA SER A 187 -5.46 17.49 -5.75
C SER A 187 -5.52 18.72 -4.81
N MET A 188 -4.53 18.88 -3.91
CA MET A 188 -4.34 20.13 -3.17
C MET A 188 -3.95 21.31 -4.07
N ILE A 189 -3.40 21.05 -5.26
CA ILE A 189 -3.15 22.09 -6.27
C ILE A 189 -4.46 22.33 -7.03
N PRO A 190 -5.06 23.54 -6.94
CA PRO A 190 -6.32 23.81 -7.63
C PRO A 190 -6.19 23.59 -9.14
N PHE A 191 -7.27 23.08 -9.75
CA PHE A 191 -7.39 22.77 -11.17
C PHE A 191 -6.42 21.67 -11.66
N LEU A 192 -5.12 21.96 -11.76
CA LEU A 192 -4.13 21.04 -12.31
C LEU A 192 -3.99 19.78 -11.45
N GLY A 193 -4.00 19.94 -10.14
CA GLY A 193 -3.90 18.83 -9.20
C GLY A 193 -5.04 17.82 -9.35
N TRP A 194 -6.24 18.29 -9.67
CA TRP A 194 -7.43 17.45 -9.80
C TRP A 194 -7.33 16.55 -11.03
N VAL A 195 -6.85 17.11 -12.15
CA VAL A 195 -6.57 16.35 -13.37
C VAL A 195 -5.47 15.32 -13.13
N VAL A 196 -4.40 15.70 -12.43
CA VAL A 196 -3.31 14.78 -12.08
C VAL A 196 -3.80 13.65 -11.19
N THR A 197 -4.58 13.95 -10.14
CA THR A 197 -5.15 12.92 -9.24
C THR A 197 -6.09 11.98 -9.99
N ALA A 198 -6.92 12.47 -10.92
CA ALA A 198 -7.76 11.62 -11.76
C ALA A 198 -6.91 10.69 -12.66
N GLY A 199 -5.83 11.22 -13.25
CA GLY A 199 -4.87 10.41 -14.02
C GLY A 199 -4.20 9.32 -13.18
N ILE A 200 -3.79 9.64 -11.95
CA ILE A 200 -3.20 8.66 -11.02
C ILE A 200 -4.24 7.61 -10.62
N ALA A 201 -5.50 7.99 -10.39
CA ALA A 201 -6.58 7.03 -10.11
C ALA A 201 -6.77 6.03 -11.26
N GLY A 202 -6.73 6.51 -12.51
CA GLY A 202 -6.76 5.67 -13.70
C GLY A 202 -5.57 4.71 -13.77
N TRP A 203 -4.35 5.21 -13.52
CA TRP A 203 -3.15 4.39 -13.46
C TRP A 203 -3.21 3.32 -12.35
N ILE A 204 -3.72 3.69 -11.17
CA ILE A 204 -3.96 2.75 -10.06
C ILE A 204 -4.92 1.64 -10.50
N GLY A 205 -6.01 1.99 -11.18
CA GLY A 205 -6.96 1.01 -11.73
C GLY A 205 -6.29 0.03 -12.71
N VAL A 206 -5.49 0.54 -13.65
CA VAL A 206 -4.75 -0.31 -14.60
C VAL A 206 -3.74 -1.21 -13.89
N SER A 207 -3.03 -0.69 -12.88
CA SER A 207 -2.07 -1.48 -12.12
C SER A 207 -2.74 -2.60 -11.31
N ALA A 208 -3.95 -2.36 -10.79
CA ALA A 208 -4.72 -3.35 -10.04
C ALA A 208 -5.10 -4.57 -10.90
N LEU A 209 -5.30 -4.39 -12.20
CA LEU A 209 -5.61 -5.48 -13.13
C LEU A 209 -4.44 -6.46 -13.35
N ARG A 210 -3.22 -6.08 -12.93
CA ARG A 210 -2.00 -6.88 -13.14
C ARG A 210 -1.57 -7.67 -11.90
N ASP A 211 -2.18 -7.42 -10.74
CA ASP A 211 -1.86 -8.10 -9.49
C ASP A 211 -2.91 -9.19 -9.19
N PRO A 212 -2.51 -10.42 -8.83
CA PRO A 212 -3.45 -11.51 -8.50
C PRO A 212 -4.40 -11.21 -7.33
N LEU A 213 -4.02 -10.27 -6.44
CA LEU A 213 -4.83 -9.78 -5.33
C LEU A 213 -5.61 -8.50 -5.67
N GLY A 214 -5.60 -8.06 -6.94
CA GLY A 214 -6.29 -6.84 -7.37
C GLY A 214 -5.72 -5.56 -6.76
N ARG A 215 -4.46 -5.58 -6.28
CA ARG A 215 -3.84 -4.44 -5.61
C ARG A 215 -3.27 -3.45 -6.61
N GLY A 216 -3.67 -2.19 -6.47
CA GLY A 216 -3.07 -1.11 -7.26
C GLY A 216 -1.67 -0.74 -6.75
N SER A 217 -0.94 0.08 -7.52
CA SER A 217 0.40 0.56 -7.16
C SER A 217 0.50 1.15 -5.75
N HIS A 218 -0.55 1.88 -5.34
CA HIS A 218 -0.67 2.46 -4.00
C HIS A 218 -0.75 1.40 -2.87
N GLU A 219 -1.38 0.25 -3.13
CA GLU A 219 -1.56 -0.86 -2.19
C GLU A 219 -0.35 -1.78 -2.12
N LEU A 220 0.33 -1.98 -3.26
CA LEU A 220 1.60 -2.69 -3.30
C LEU A 220 2.65 -1.99 -2.43
N ARG A 221 2.63 -0.65 -2.41
CA ARG A 221 3.56 0.15 -1.60
C ARG A 221 3.27 0.08 -0.10
N SER A 222 2.00 -0.01 0.29
CA SER A 222 1.58 -0.10 1.69
C SER A 222 1.44 -1.53 2.20
N GLY A 223 1.52 -2.54 1.31
CA GLY A 223 1.27 -3.93 1.67
C GLY A 223 -0.17 -4.16 2.12
N THR A 224 -1.13 -3.40 1.61
CA THR A 224 -2.54 -3.48 2.03
C THR A 224 -3.40 -4.14 0.95
N ARG A 225 -4.54 -4.73 1.31
CA ARG A 225 -5.47 -5.38 0.38
C ARG A 225 -6.92 -4.95 0.65
N VAL A 226 -7.69 -4.73 -0.43
CA VAL A 226 -9.15 -4.54 -0.33
C VAL A 226 -9.81 -5.86 -0.68
N GLU A 227 -10.66 -6.32 0.22
CA GLU A 227 -11.37 -7.58 0.10
C GLU A 227 -12.86 -7.40 0.38
N GLU A 228 -13.65 -8.31 -0.15
CA GLU A 228 -15.08 -8.37 0.15
C GLU A 228 -15.28 -9.01 1.51
N LYS A 229 -16.23 -8.48 2.28
CA LYS A 229 -16.63 -9.08 3.53
C LYS A 229 -17.25 -10.45 3.25
N PRO A 230 -16.99 -11.47 4.10
CA PRO A 230 -17.66 -12.76 3.97
C PRO A 230 -19.18 -12.59 4.14
N ASP A 231 -19.96 -13.42 3.46
CA ASP A 231 -21.44 -13.30 3.42
C ASP A 231 -22.07 -13.26 4.83
N ARG A 232 -21.47 -13.97 5.79
CA ARG A 232 -21.84 -13.97 7.21
C ARG A 232 -21.82 -12.58 7.86
N GLU A 233 -20.88 -11.71 7.46
CA GLU A 233 -20.79 -10.32 7.95
C GLU A 233 -21.77 -9.38 7.25
N LEU A 234 -22.31 -9.79 6.11
CA LEU A 234 -23.28 -9.03 5.31
C LEU A 234 -24.73 -9.38 5.64
N GLY A 235 -24.96 -10.34 6.54
CA GLY A 235 -26.30 -10.83 6.90
C GLY A 235 -27.01 -11.54 5.74
N ARG A 236 -26.25 -12.16 4.83
CA ARG A 236 -26.75 -12.90 3.66
C ARG A 236 -26.31 -14.36 3.71
#